data_AF-A0A8S9IXX1-F1
#
_entry.id   AF-A0A8S9IXX1-F1
#
_cell.length_a   1.000
_cell.length_b   1.000
_cell.length_c   1.000
_cell.angle_alpha   90.00
_cell.angle_beta   90.00
_cell.angle_gamma   90.00
#
_symmetry.space_group_name_H-M   'P 1'
#
loop_
_entity.id
_entity.type
_entity.pdbx_description
1 polymer ?
#
loop_
_entity_poly.entity_id
_entity_poly.type
_entity_poly.pdbx_seq_one_letter_code
_entity_poly.pdbx_strand_id
1 'polypeptide(L)'
;MEKDVDEVGSIARFIKGKLEELDRENLANRQKPGCGKGSGVDRSRTATTLSLKKKFKDKMAEFQVLRENIQQEYRDVVDRRIFTVTGQRADEDTIDELIETGNSEQIFQKAIQEQGRGQVMDTLAEIQERHDAVRDLEKKLLDLQQIFMDMAVLVDAQGEMLDNIESQVSNAVDHVQSGNTALQRAKSLQKNSRKWMCIAIIILLIVVAVIVVGVLKPWKNKNA
;
A
#
# COMPACT_ATOMS: atom_id res chain seq x y z
N MET A 1 -11.28 -21.43 -0.48
CA MET A 1 -9.84 -21.40 -0.79
C MET A 1 -9.59 -21.18 -2.28
N GLU A 2 -10.01 -22.10 -3.16
CA GLU A 2 -9.77 -21.95 -4.61
C GLU A 2 -10.33 -20.63 -5.18
N LYS A 3 -11.60 -20.33 -4.88
CA LYS A 3 -12.27 -19.07 -5.27
C LYS A 3 -11.53 -17.83 -4.73
N ASP A 4 -10.97 -17.92 -3.54
CA ASP A 4 -10.28 -16.81 -2.89
C ASP A 4 -8.95 -16.52 -3.60
N VAL A 5 -8.23 -17.56 -4.03
CA VAL A 5 -6.99 -17.42 -4.81
C VAL A 5 -7.27 -16.81 -6.19
N ASP A 6 -8.35 -17.22 -6.86
CA ASP A 6 -8.77 -16.61 -8.13
C ASP A 6 -9.11 -15.12 -7.97
N GLU A 7 -9.81 -14.78 -6.89
CA GLU A 7 -10.15 -13.41 -6.56
C GLU A 7 -8.89 -12.58 -6.30
N VAL A 8 -7.94 -13.09 -5.52
CA VAL A 8 -6.63 -12.46 -5.29
C VAL A 8 -5.89 -12.26 -6.61
N GLY A 9 -5.86 -13.26 -7.49
CA GLY A 9 -5.22 -13.17 -8.81
C GLY A 9 -5.87 -12.13 -9.72
N SER A 10 -7.19 -11.98 -9.67
CA SER A 10 -7.92 -10.95 -10.41
C SER A 10 -7.60 -9.55 -9.87
N ILE A 11 -7.65 -9.37 -8.54
CA ILE A 11 -7.33 -8.12 -7.87
C ILE A 11 -5.88 -7.71 -8.13
N ALA A 12 -4.93 -8.64 -8.06
CA ALA A 12 -3.52 -8.39 -8.31
C ALA A 12 -3.27 -7.89 -9.75
N ARG A 13 -3.89 -8.53 -10.74
CA ARG A 13 -3.83 -8.06 -12.15
C ARG A 13 -4.43 -6.67 -12.32
N PHE A 14 -5.56 -6.40 -11.67
CA PHE A 14 -6.19 -5.10 -11.70
C PHE A 14 -5.29 -4.01 -11.09
N ILE A 15 -4.71 -4.26 -9.90
CA ILE A 15 -3.79 -3.33 -9.24
C ILE A 15 -2.56 -3.10 -10.11
N LYS A 16 -1.94 -4.16 -10.65
CA LYS A 16 -0.80 -4.05 -11.57
C LYS A 16 -1.14 -3.12 -12.75
N GLY A 17 -2.26 -3.35 -13.43
CA GLY A 17 -2.70 -2.50 -14.54
C GLY A 17 -2.91 -1.04 -14.14
N LYS A 18 -3.46 -0.79 -12.95
CA LYS A 18 -3.62 0.57 -12.41
C LYS A 18 -2.29 1.25 -12.08
N LEU A 19 -1.30 0.50 -11.59
CA LEU A 19 0.04 1.04 -11.31
C LEU A 19 0.77 1.42 -12.61
N GLU A 20 0.68 0.59 -13.65
CA GLU A 20 1.23 0.88 -14.97
C GLU A 20 0.52 2.08 -15.64
N GLU A 21 -0.79 2.19 -15.45
CA GLU A 21 -1.57 3.35 -15.89
C GLU A 21 -1.09 4.63 -15.19
N LEU A 22 -0.88 4.59 -13.87
CA LEU A 22 -0.35 5.72 -13.11
C LEU A 22 1.04 6.16 -13.60
N ASP A 23 1.93 5.22 -13.94
CA ASP A 23 3.23 5.58 -14.54
C ASP A 23 3.06 6.31 -15.86
N ARG A 24 2.20 5.80 -16.74
CA ARG A 24 1.92 6.39 -18.04
C ARG A 24 1.33 7.79 -17.89
N GLU A 25 0.39 7.97 -16.96
CA GLU A 25 -0.16 9.29 -16.64
C GLU A 25 0.88 10.24 -16.08
N ASN A 26 1.78 9.76 -15.22
CA ASN A 26 2.86 10.59 -14.66
C ASN A 26 3.79 11.07 -15.77
N LEU A 27 4.15 10.19 -16.72
CA LEU A 27 4.93 10.57 -17.90
C LEU A 27 4.19 11.58 -18.77
N ALA A 28 2.90 11.37 -19.04
CA ALA A 28 2.09 12.31 -19.82
C ALA A 28 1.91 13.67 -19.12
N ASN A 29 1.83 13.68 -17.78
CA ASN A 29 1.68 14.90 -16.99
C ASN A 29 2.88 15.84 -17.16
N ARG A 30 4.08 15.30 -17.43
CA ARG A 30 5.30 16.09 -17.66
C ARG A 30 5.22 17.05 -18.84
N GLN A 31 4.31 16.81 -19.78
CA GLN A 31 4.09 17.68 -20.93
C GLN A 31 3.24 18.92 -20.58
N LYS A 32 2.62 18.97 -19.40
CA LYS A 32 1.77 20.09 -18.98
C LYS A 32 2.62 21.26 -18.43
N PRO A 33 2.21 22.53 -18.65
CA PRO A 33 2.88 23.69 -18.09
C PRO A 33 2.99 23.59 -16.55
N GLY A 34 4.20 23.75 -16.01
CA GLY A 34 4.46 23.68 -14.56
C GLY A 34 4.58 22.26 -13.98
N CYS A 35 4.38 21.22 -14.79
CA CYS A 35 4.43 19.82 -14.35
C CYS A 35 5.64 19.04 -14.89
N GLY A 36 6.64 19.72 -15.45
CA GLY A 36 7.83 19.09 -16.02
C GLY A 36 8.58 18.17 -15.03
N LYS A 37 9.49 17.35 -15.57
CA LYS A 37 10.31 16.42 -14.77
C LYS A 37 11.01 17.17 -13.63
N GLY A 38 10.86 16.67 -12.40
CA GLY A 38 11.43 17.28 -11.18
C GLY A 38 10.59 18.40 -10.57
N SER A 39 9.47 18.82 -11.18
CA SER A 39 8.53 19.76 -10.55
C SER A 39 7.96 19.18 -9.26
N GLY A 40 7.42 20.04 -8.38
CA GLY A 40 6.75 19.59 -7.15
C GLY A 40 5.61 18.61 -7.44
N VAL A 41 4.84 18.86 -8.51
CA VAL A 41 3.76 17.98 -8.97
C VAL A 41 4.30 16.64 -9.47
N ASP A 42 5.31 16.64 -10.35
CA ASP A 42 5.94 15.41 -10.86
C ASP A 42 6.53 14.56 -9.73
N ARG A 43 7.26 15.18 -8.79
CA ARG A 43 7.83 14.49 -7.62
C ARG A 43 6.74 13.89 -6.73
N SER A 44 5.71 14.66 -6.40
CA SER A 44 4.60 14.17 -5.57
C SER A 44 3.88 13.00 -6.24
N ARG A 45 3.56 13.11 -7.54
CA ARG A 45 2.89 12.03 -8.28
C ARG A 45 3.75 10.76 -8.37
N THR A 46 5.03 10.93 -8.70
CA THR A 46 5.99 9.82 -8.79
C THR A 46 6.14 9.13 -7.44
N ALA A 47 6.27 9.89 -6.35
CA ALA A 47 6.36 9.35 -4.99
C ALA A 47 5.12 8.54 -4.61
N THR A 48 3.92 9.07 -4.88
CA THR A 48 2.67 8.37 -4.59
C THR A 48 2.59 7.05 -5.35
N THR A 49 2.81 7.06 -6.67
CA THR A 49 2.78 5.85 -7.50
C THR A 49 3.77 4.81 -6.99
N LEU A 50 4.97 5.23 -6.63
CA LEU A 50 6.00 4.34 -6.13
C LEU A 50 5.69 3.78 -4.75
N SER A 51 5.10 4.57 -3.85
CA SER A 51 4.64 4.08 -2.55
C SER A 51 3.59 2.98 -2.70
N LEU A 52 2.71 3.10 -3.70
CA LEU A 52 1.69 2.08 -4.01
C LEU A 52 2.33 0.82 -4.61
N LYS A 53 3.33 0.97 -5.49
CA LYS A 53 4.09 -0.16 -6.02
C LYS A 53 4.83 -0.93 -4.92
N LYS A 54 5.50 -0.22 -4.00
CA LYS A 54 6.16 -0.84 -2.82
C LYS A 54 5.16 -1.63 -1.99
N LYS A 55 4.03 -1.01 -1.60
CA LYS A 55 2.97 -1.69 -0.83
C LYS A 55 2.41 -2.92 -1.54
N PHE A 56 2.22 -2.85 -2.85
CA PHE A 56 1.75 -4.00 -3.63
C PHE A 56 2.78 -5.12 -3.67
N LYS A 57 4.07 -4.79 -3.88
CA LYS A 57 5.18 -5.74 -3.79
C LYS A 57 5.22 -6.42 -2.41
N ASP A 58 5.08 -5.66 -1.33
CA ASP A 58 5.08 -6.19 0.04
C ASP A 58 3.92 -7.17 0.26
N LYS A 59 2.71 -6.83 -0.24
CA LYS A 59 1.55 -7.73 -0.16
C LYS A 59 1.71 -9.01 -0.97
N MET A 60 2.36 -8.94 -2.13
CA MET A 60 2.69 -10.14 -2.91
C MET A 60 3.75 -11.00 -2.22
N ALA A 61 4.72 -10.39 -1.52
CA ALA A 61 5.70 -11.13 -0.72
C ALA A 61 5.04 -11.84 0.48
N GLU A 62 4.12 -11.18 1.19
CA GLU A 62 3.32 -11.82 2.26
C GLU A 62 2.52 -13.02 1.72
N PHE A 63 1.98 -12.91 0.51
CA PHE A 63 1.26 -14.00 -0.12
C PHE A 63 2.17 -15.17 -0.54
N GLN A 64 3.41 -14.89 -0.97
CA GLN A 64 4.41 -15.92 -1.24
C GLN A 64 4.74 -16.73 0.02
N VAL A 65 4.87 -16.06 1.17
CA VAL A 65 5.05 -16.75 2.47
C VAL A 65 3.83 -17.59 2.84
N LEU A 66 2.61 -17.10 2.60
CA LEU A 66 1.38 -17.88 2.82
C LEU A 66 1.36 -19.15 1.96
N ARG A 67 1.77 -19.07 0.69
CA ARG A 67 1.93 -20.22 -0.19
C ARG A 67 2.88 -21.26 0.40
N GLU A 68 4.06 -20.83 0.85
CA GLU A 68 5.08 -21.72 1.40
C GLU A 68 4.55 -22.45 2.64
N ASN A 69 3.81 -21.74 3.50
CA ASN A 69 3.15 -22.34 4.66
C ASN A 69 2.10 -23.39 4.25
N ILE A 70 1.29 -23.13 3.21
CA ILE A 70 0.30 -24.10 2.70
C ILE A 70 1.00 -25.36 2.17
N GLN A 71 2.09 -25.22 1.43
CA GLN A 71 2.86 -26.36 0.94
C GLN A 71 3.48 -27.16 2.09
N GLN A 72 4.01 -26.48 3.11
CA GLN A 72 4.56 -27.12 4.30
C GLN A 72 3.49 -27.86 5.12
N GLU A 73 2.31 -27.26 5.33
CA GLU A 73 1.20 -27.91 6.01
C GLU A 73 0.72 -29.15 5.24
N TYR A 74 0.69 -29.10 3.90
CA TYR A 74 0.37 -30.27 3.08
C TYR A 74 1.39 -31.40 3.28
N ARG A 75 2.68 -31.07 3.26
CA ARG A 75 3.76 -32.02 3.51
C ARG A 75 3.64 -32.69 4.88
N ASP A 76 3.36 -31.92 5.92
CA ASP A 76 3.16 -32.43 7.28
C ASP A 76 1.95 -33.38 7.38
N VAL A 77 0.87 -33.08 6.66
CA VAL A 77 -0.30 -33.95 6.59
C VAL A 77 0.04 -35.26 5.89
N VAL A 78 0.76 -35.21 4.76
CA VAL A 78 1.21 -36.40 4.03
C VAL A 78 2.10 -37.29 4.91
N ASP A 79 3.12 -36.73 5.56
CA ASP A 79 4.01 -37.48 6.47
C ASP A 79 3.22 -38.21 7.57
N ARG A 80 2.30 -37.49 8.24
CA ARG A 80 1.46 -38.06 9.30
C ARG A 80 0.56 -39.18 8.81
N ARG A 81 0.00 -39.06 7.60
CA ARG A 81 -0.88 -40.08 7.01
C ARG A 81 -0.11 -41.31 6.59
N ILE A 82 1.07 -41.14 5.98
CA ILE A 82 1.98 -42.25 5.67
C ILE A 82 2.33 -43.00 6.96
N PHE A 83 2.75 -42.29 8.01
CA PHE A 83 3.11 -42.91 9.29
C PHE A 83 1.94 -43.68 9.93
N THR A 84 0.72 -43.13 9.87
CA THR A 84 -0.47 -43.76 10.45
C THR A 84 -0.77 -45.12 9.81
N VAL A 85 -0.53 -45.26 8.51
CA VAL A 85 -0.91 -46.43 7.72
C VAL A 85 0.25 -47.41 7.52
N THR A 86 1.49 -46.94 7.49
CA THR A 86 2.67 -47.81 7.30
C THR A 86 3.37 -48.15 8.62
N GLY A 87 3.13 -47.37 9.68
CA GLY A 87 3.87 -47.45 10.95
C GLY A 87 5.32 -47.00 10.84
N GLN A 88 5.76 -46.51 9.68
CA GLN A 88 7.12 -46.07 9.40
C GLN A 88 7.09 -44.64 8.86
N ARG A 89 8.11 -43.84 9.21
CA ARG A 89 8.29 -42.56 8.54
C ARG A 89 8.84 -42.81 7.14
N ALA A 90 8.24 -42.19 6.14
CA ALA A 90 8.84 -42.11 4.82
C ALA A 90 10.08 -41.21 4.87
N ASP A 91 11.04 -41.49 4.00
CA ASP A 91 12.09 -40.55 3.68
C ASP A 91 11.53 -39.31 2.97
N GLU A 92 12.31 -38.22 2.99
CA GLU A 92 11.89 -36.95 2.38
C GLU A 92 11.66 -37.10 0.87
N ASP A 93 12.51 -37.85 0.18
CA ASP A 93 12.42 -38.06 -1.28
C ASP A 93 11.11 -38.74 -1.67
N THR A 94 10.67 -39.73 -0.88
CA THR A 94 9.40 -40.44 -1.08
C THR A 94 8.19 -39.53 -0.83
N ILE A 95 8.27 -38.64 0.16
CA ILE A 95 7.21 -37.66 0.43
C ILE A 95 7.12 -36.67 -0.73
N ASP A 96 8.26 -36.18 -1.21
CA ASP A 96 8.31 -35.20 -2.30
C ASP A 96 7.83 -35.83 -3.62
N GLU A 97 8.21 -37.08 -3.92
CA GLU A 97 7.68 -37.82 -5.09
C GLU A 97 6.16 -37.99 -5.01
N LEU A 98 5.62 -38.29 -3.83
CA LEU A 98 4.18 -38.41 -3.63
C LEU A 98 3.45 -37.07 -3.84
N ILE A 99 4.05 -35.97 -3.39
CA ILE A 99 3.53 -34.61 -3.56
C ILE A 99 3.55 -34.18 -5.03
N GLU A 100 4.59 -34.52 -5.79
CA GLU A 100 4.71 -34.14 -7.20
C GLU A 100 3.86 -34.99 -8.15
N THR A 101 3.87 -36.31 -7.93
CA THR A 101 3.29 -37.29 -8.85
C THR A 101 1.87 -37.72 -8.46
N GLY A 102 1.51 -37.57 -7.18
CA GLY A 102 0.30 -38.16 -6.61
C GLY A 102 0.32 -39.69 -6.56
N ASN A 103 1.42 -40.33 -6.99
CA ASN A 103 1.45 -41.77 -7.21
C ASN A 103 1.74 -42.53 -5.91
N SER A 104 0.67 -42.73 -5.15
CA SER A 104 0.69 -43.32 -3.82
C SER A 104 0.67 -44.85 -3.82
N GLU A 105 0.26 -45.48 -4.93
CA GLU A 105 0.02 -46.93 -4.97
C GLU A 105 1.25 -47.74 -4.57
N GLN A 106 2.45 -47.36 -5.01
CA GLN A 106 3.69 -48.09 -4.71
C GLN A 106 4.09 -48.03 -3.22
N ILE A 107 3.90 -46.87 -2.59
CA ILE A 107 4.28 -46.62 -1.19
C ILE A 107 3.35 -47.39 -0.24
N PHE A 108 2.07 -47.49 -0.58
CA PHE A 108 1.08 -48.14 0.26
C PHE A 108 0.89 -49.63 -0.03
N GLN A 109 1.50 -50.24 -1.07
CA GLN A 109 1.34 -51.68 -1.35
C GLN A 109 1.69 -52.57 -0.16
N LYS A 110 2.79 -52.25 0.54
CA LYS A 110 3.23 -52.99 1.72
C LYS A 110 2.24 -52.83 2.88
N ALA A 111 1.75 -51.62 3.11
CA ALA A 111 0.74 -51.34 4.13
C ALA A 111 -0.61 -52.00 3.84
N ILE A 112 -1.01 -52.11 2.57
CA ILE A 112 -2.23 -52.83 2.14
C ILE A 112 -2.14 -54.32 2.52
N GLN A 113 -0.96 -54.93 2.40
CA GLN A 113 -0.75 -56.32 2.80
C GLN A 113 -0.75 -56.52 4.31
N GLU A 114 -0.23 -55.57 5.09
CA GLU A 114 -0.05 -55.69 6.54
C GLU A 114 -1.27 -55.23 7.36
N GLN A 115 -1.91 -54.10 7.01
CA GLN A 115 -3.02 -53.49 7.77
C GLN A 115 -4.41 -53.73 7.16
N GLY A 116 -4.48 -54.29 5.95
CA GLY A 116 -5.72 -54.54 5.24
C GLY A 116 -6.18 -53.37 4.36
N ARG A 117 -6.83 -53.71 3.24
CA ARG A 117 -7.10 -52.79 2.12
C ARG A 117 -8.02 -51.61 2.48
N GLY A 118 -8.96 -51.77 3.40
CA GLY A 118 -9.99 -50.74 3.68
C GLY A 118 -9.41 -49.44 4.24
N GLN A 119 -8.71 -49.50 5.37
CA GLN A 119 -8.18 -48.32 6.07
C GLN A 119 -7.10 -47.59 5.26
N VAL A 120 -6.32 -48.34 4.49
CA VAL A 120 -5.28 -47.80 3.62
C VAL A 120 -5.90 -47.02 2.45
N MET A 121 -6.95 -47.56 1.82
CA MET A 121 -7.62 -46.89 0.69
C MET A 121 -8.32 -45.60 1.11
N ASP A 122 -8.93 -45.54 2.30
CA ASP A 122 -9.53 -44.31 2.81
C ASP A 122 -8.48 -43.20 3.01
N THR A 123 -7.31 -43.58 3.55
CA THR A 123 -6.20 -42.63 3.74
C THR A 123 -5.61 -42.17 2.40
N LEU A 124 -5.50 -43.11 1.44
CA LEU A 124 -5.03 -42.83 0.09
C LEU A 124 -5.96 -41.85 -0.63
N ALA A 125 -7.27 -42.03 -0.48
CA ALA A 125 -8.28 -41.14 -1.03
C ALA A 125 -8.18 -39.73 -0.42
N GLU A 126 -7.98 -39.61 0.90
CA GLU A 126 -7.77 -38.29 1.55
C GLU A 126 -6.49 -37.61 1.03
N ILE A 127 -5.39 -38.35 0.89
CA ILE A 127 -4.13 -37.81 0.34
C ILE A 127 -4.33 -37.34 -1.10
N GLN A 128 -5.01 -38.12 -1.93
CA GLN A 128 -5.26 -37.80 -3.34
C GLN A 128 -6.16 -36.56 -3.48
N GLU A 129 -7.25 -36.49 -2.71
CA GLU A 129 -8.14 -35.32 -2.71
C GLU A 129 -7.38 -34.05 -2.33
N ARG A 130 -6.49 -34.13 -1.34
CA ARG A 130 -5.63 -32.99 -0.96
C ARG A 130 -4.56 -32.68 -2.00
N HIS A 131 -3.94 -33.69 -2.60
CA HIS A 131 -2.98 -33.51 -3.68
C HIS A 131 -3.60 -32.69 -4.82
N ASP A 132 -4.78 -33.08 -5.26
CA ASP A 132 -5.46 -32.41 -6.36
C ASP A 132 -5.81 -30.96 -5.99
N ALA A 133 -6.29 -30.72 -4.77
CA ALA A 133 -6.55 -29.36 -4.27
C ALA A 133 -5.28 -28.49 -4.20
N VAL A 134 -4.16 -29.03 -3.73
CA VAL A 134 -2.87 -28.31 -3.64
C VAL A 134 -2.28 -28.06 -5.01
N ARG A 135 -2.38 -29.02 -5.93
CA ARG A 135 -1.91 -28.90 -7.32
C ARG A 135 -2.65 -27.81 -8.08
N ASP A 136 -3.97 -27.70 -7.91
CA ASP A 136 -4.75 -26.64 -8.54
C ASP A 136 -4.47 -25.27 -7.90
N LEU A 137 -4.25 -25.24 -6.59
CA LEU A 137 -3.78 -24.04 -5.90
C LEU A 137 -2.41 -23.62 -6.45
N GLU A 138 -1.45 -24.53 -6.60
CA GLU A 138 -0.11 -24.26 -7.13
C GLU A 138 -0.14 -23.63 -8.53
N LYS A 139 -0.96 -24.14 -9.45
CA LYS A 139 -1.13 -23.54 -10.79
C LYS A 139 -1.54 -22.07 -10.71
N LYS A 140 -2.49 -21.75 -9.81
CA LYS A 140 -2.97 -20.37 -9.64
C LYS A 140 -1.94 -19.48 -8.95
N LEU A 141 -1.12 -20.06 -8.08
CA LEU A 141 -0.01 -19.36 -7.45
C LEU A 141 1.10 -19.03 -8.45
N LEU A 142 1.36 -19.88 -9.45
CA LEU A 142 2.33 -19.61 -10.51
C LEU A 142 1.96 -18.34 -11.31
N ASP A 143 0.68 -18.15 -11.61
CA ASP A 143 0.20 -16.92 -12.25
C ASP A 143 0.48 -15.68 -11.38
N LEU A 144 0.28 -15.79 -10.06
CA LEU A 144 0.58 -14.69 -9.14
C LEU A 144 2.09 -14.44 -8.99
N GLN A 145 2.90 -15.49 -9.04
CA GLN A 145 4.36 -15.39 -9.04
C GLN A 145 4.86 -14.59 -10.25
N GLN A 146 4.26 -14.77 -11.43
CA GLN A 146 4.59 -13.95 -12.59
C GLN A 146 4.32 -12.46 -12.33
N ILE A 147 3.18 -12.12 -11.71
CA ILE A 147 2.84 -10.74 -11.34
C ILE A 147 3.88 -10.19 -10.35
N PHE A 148 4.32 -10.98 -9.38
CA PHE A 148 5.34 -10.57 -8.41
C PHE A 148 6.68 -10.26 -9.08
N MET A 149 7.14 -11.10 -10.02
CA MET A 149 8.37 -10.87 -10.77
C MET A 149 8.29 -9.60 -11.61
N ASP A 150 7.18 -9.39 -12.31
CA ASP A 150 6.96 -8.16 -13.08
C ASP A 150 6.98 -6.92 -12.18
N MET A 151 6.42 -7.01 -10.97
CA MET A 151 6.44 -5.91 -9.99
C MET A 151 7.83 -5.65 -9.42
N ALA A 152 8.63 -6.68 -9.20
CA ALA A 152 10.01 -6.53 -8.76
C ALA A 152 10.80 -5.68 -9.77
N VAL A 153 10.64 -5.95 -11.07
CA VAL A 153 11.24 -5.16 -12.16
C VAL A 153 10.72 -3.72 -12.16
N LEU A 154 9.40 -3.52 -12.02
CA LEU A 154 8.79 -2.19 -12.00
C LEU A 154 9.27 -1.33 -10.81
N VAL A 155 9.59 -1.93 -9.67
CA VAL A 155 10.09 -1.22 -8.48
C VAL A 155 11.59 -0.97 -8.59
N ASP A 156 12.38 -1.97 -9.01
CA ASP A 156 13.84 -1.90 -9.06
C ASP A 156 14.35 -0.86 -10.07
N ALA A 157 13.67 -0.74 -11.22
CA ALA A 157 13.97 0.29 -12.22
C ALA A 157 13.85 1.74 -11.72
N GLN A 158 13.30 1.97 -10.52
CA GLN A 158 13.10 3.31 -9.93
C GLN A 158 13.98 3.59 -8.69
N GLY A 159 14.84 2.64 -8.29
CA GLY A 159 15.60 2.61 -7.03
C GLY A 159 16.47 3.83 -6.70
N GLU A 160 17.22 4.39 -7.66
CA GLU A 160 18.16 5.49 -7.39
C GLU A 160 17.53 6.89 -7.31
N MET A 161 16.34 7.08 -7.91
CA MET A 161 15.65 8.38 -7.92
C MET A 161 14.87 8.64 -6.60
N LEU A 162 14.78 7.63 -5.74
CA LEU A 162 13.81 7.49 -4.65
C LEU A 162 14.10 8.33 -3.41
N ASP A 163 15.30 8.21 -2.85
CA ASP A 163 15.63 8.84 -1.56
C ASP A 163 15.54 10.36 -1.64
N ASN A 164 15.92 10.91 -2.79
CA ASN A 164 15.81 12.33 -3.05
C ASN A 164 14.36 12.80 -3.23
N ILE A 165 13.47 11.97 -3.77
CA ILE A 165 12.06 12.34 -3.97
C ILE A 165 11.29 12.25 -2.64
N GLU A 166 11.47 11.18 -1.85
CA GLU A 166 10.79 11.04 -0.56
C GLU A 166 11.12 12.22 0.37
N SER A 167 12.40 12.59 0.47
CA SER A 167 12.82 13.77 1.24
C SER A 167 12.19 15.06 0.70
N GLN A 168 12.22 15.27 -0.62
CA GLN A 168 11.72 16.51 -1.23
C GLN A 168 10.19 16.63 -1.19
N VAL A 169 9.47 15.52 -1.28
CA VAL A 169 8.00 15.49 -1.17
C VAL A 169 7.58 15.67 0.29
N SER A 170 8.26 15.05 1.25
CA SER A 170 8.04 15.31 2.68
C SER A 170 8.20 16.80 2.99
N ASN A 171 9.32 17.40 2.57
CA ASN A 171 9.57 18.82 2.76
C ASN A 171 8.50 19.70 2.07
N ALA A 172 8.03 19.31 0.86
CA ALA A 172 6.98 20.04 0.16
C ALA A 172 5.63 19.97 0.89
N VAL A 173 5.26 18.81 1.44
CA VAL A 173 4.05 18.65 2.27
C VAL A 173 4.15 19.53 3.51
N ASP A 174 5.29 19.51 4.20
CA ASP A 174 5.54 20.33 5.39
C ASP A 174 5.47 21.83 5.08
N HIS A 175 6.01 22.25 3.92
CA HIS A 175 5.91 23.64 3.46
C HIS A 175 4.47 24.06 3.12
N VAL A 176 3.69 23.21 2.45
CA VAL A 176 2.28 23.51 2.14
C VAL A 176 1.45 23.60 3.41
N GLN A 177 1.65 22.68 4.36
CA GLN A 177 0.95 22.69 5.64
C GLN A 177 1.33 23.93 6.46
N SER A 178 2.61 24.27 6.52
CA SER A 178 3.10 25.50 7.15
C SER A 178 2.50 26.74 6.48
N GLY A 179 2.49 26.81 5.15
CA GLY A 179 1.89 27.91 4.38
C GLY A 179 0.38 28.07 4.63
N ASN A 180 -0.36 26.96 4.74
CA ASN A 180 -1.77 26.99 5.09
C ASN A 180 -2.00 27.58 6.50
N THR A 181 -1.18 27.21 7.48
CA THR A 181 -1.27 27.81 8.83
C THR A 181 -0.92 29.30 8.82
N ALA A 182 0.08 29.71 8.03
CA ALA A 182 0.45 31.12 7.87
C ALA A 182 -0.68 31.93 7.23
N LEU A 183 -1.37 31.39 6.22
CA LEU A 183 -2.55 32.02 5.60
C LEU A 183 -3.72 32.15 6.59
N GLN A 184 -3.98 31.13 7.39
CA GLN A 184 -4.99 31.20 8.44
C GLN A 184 -4.66 32.28 9.48
N ARG A 185 -3.40 32.38 9.92
CA ARG A 185 -2.92 33.44 10.81
C ARG A 185 -3.01 34.82 10.16
N ALA A 186 -2.60 34.97 8.91
CA ALA A 186 -2.70 36.24 8.19
C ALA A 186 -4.16 36.70 8.08
N LYS A 187 -5.11 35.80 7.81
CA LYS A 187 -6.55 36.08 7.79
C LYS A 187 -7.06 36.55 9.15
N SER A 188 -6.63 35.91 10.25
CA SER A 188 -7.04 36.32 11.60
C SER A 188 -6.46 37.68 12.00
N LEU A 189 -5.18 37.93 11.70
CA LEU A 189 -4.51 39.21 11.91
C LEU A 189 -5.14 40.32 11.09
N GLN A 190 -5.44 40.09 9.81
CA GLN A 190 -6.11 41.07 8.94
C GLN A 190 -7.49 41.45 9.50
N LYS A 191 -8.26 40.47 10.00
CA LYS A 191 -9.57 40.73 10.61
C LYS A 191 -9.44 41.59 11.87
N ASN A 192 -8.40 41.38 12.68
CA ASN A 192 -8.19 42.14 13.91
C ASN A 192 -7.64 43.56 13.63
N SER A 193 -6.70 43.68 12.68
CA SER A 193 -6.12 44.96 12.28
C SER A 193 -7.16 45.96 11.77
N ARG A 194 -8.17 45.49 11.01
CA ARG A 194 -9.28 46.35 10.56
C ARG A 194 -10.06 46.99 11.72
N LYS A 195 -10.25 46.26 12.82
CA LYS A 195 -10.93 46.80 14.02
C LYS A 195 -10.09 47.89 14.69
N TRP A 196 -8.80 47.63 14.86
CA TRP A 196 -7.87 48.59 15.45
C TRP A 196 -7.68 49.83 14.58
N MET A 197 -7.67 49.68 13.25
CA MET A 197 -7.63 50.80 12.31
C MET A 197 -8.87 51.70 12.45
N CYS A 198 -10.07 51.13 12.56
CA CYS A 198 -11.28 51.93 12.82
C CYS A 198 -11.20 52.67 14.16
N ILE A 199 -10.72 52.02 15.22
CA ILE A 199 -10.54 52.67 16.53
C ILE A 199 -9.54 53.83 16.43
N ALA A 200 -8.41 53.63 15.75
CA ALA A 200 -7.41 54.67 15.54
C ALA A 200 -7.96 55.88 14.77
N ILE A 201 -8.77 55.65 13.72
CA ILE A 201 -9.44 56.71 12.96
C ILE A 201 -10.43 57.49 13.85
N ILE A 202 -11.21 56.79 14.68
CA ILE A 202 -12.16 57.44 15.60
C ILE A 202 -11.41 58.33 16.60
N ILE A 203 -10.32 57.83 17.20
CA ILE A 203 -9.49 58.62 18.13
C ILE A 203 -8.93 59.86 17.44
N LEU A 204 -8.42 59.73 16.21
CA LEU A 204 -7.89 60.85 15.44
C LEU A 204 -8.97 61.92 15.18
N LEU A 205 -10.20 61.53 14.82
CA LEU A 205 -11.31 62.46 14.62
C LEU A 205 -11.68 63.21 15.92
N ILE A 206 -11.65 62.54 17.07
CA ILE A 206 -11.89 63.16 18.38
C ILE A 206 -10.82 64.21 18.68
N VAL A 207 -9.54 63.89 18.47
CA VAL A 207 -8.43 64.84 18.68
C VAL A 207 -8.59 66.08 17.81
N VAL A 208 -8.91 65.90 16.51
CA VAL A 208 -9.16 67.02 15.58
C VAL A 208 -10.33 67.87 16.08
N ALA A 209 -11.43 67.26 16.51
CA ALA A 209 -12.59 68.00 17.01
C ALA A 209 -12.26 68.84 18.26
N VAL A 210 -11.48 68.31 19.21
CA VAL A 210 -11.04 69.04 20.40
C VAL A 210 -10.18 70.25 20.03
N ILE A 211 -9.23 70.08 19.10
CA ILE A 211 -8.38 71.18 18.61
C ILE A 211 -9.25 72.27 17.95
N VAL A 212 -10.17 71.88 17.08
CA VAL A 212 -11.06 72.81 16.38
C VAL A 212 -11.94 73.59 17.37
N VAL A 213 -12.54 72.91 18.36
CA VAL A 213 -13.32 73.59 19.41
C VAL A 213 -12.43 74.52 20.23
N GLY A 214 -11.22 74.10 20.61
CA GLY A 214 -10.27 74.90 21.39
C GLY A 214 -9.77 76.15 20.66
N VAL A 215 -9.67 76.12 19.33
CA VAL A 215 -9.28 77.25 18.47
C VAL A 215 -10.47 78.15 18.10
N LEU A 216 -11.69 77.61 18.00
CA LEU A 216 -12.89 78.37 17.68
C LEU A 216 -13.59 79.00 18.90
N LYS A 217 -13.49 78.40 20.10
CA LYS A 217 -14.03 78.96 21.36
C LYS A 217 -13.26 80.10 22.04
N PRO A 218 -11.98 80.43 21.77
CA PRO A 218 -11.31 81.55 22.44
C PRO A 218 -11.87 82.90 21.97
N TRP A 219 -12.74 82.91 20.95
CA TRP A 219 -13.41 84.10 20.44
C TRP A 219 -14.87 84.26 20.91
N LYS A 220 -15.18 83.78 22.12
CA LYS A 220 -16.46 84.09 22.79
C LYS A 220 -16.29 84.24 24.31
N ASN A 221 -15.44 85.18 24.74
CA ASN A 221 -15.76 86.16 25.79
C ASN A 221 -14.51 86.96 26.21
N LYS A 222 -14.49 88.24 25.82
CA LYS A 222 -14.50 89.40 26.72
C LYS A 222 -14.56 90.64 25.84
N ASN A 223 -15.66 91.38 25.91
CA ASN A 223 -15.69 92.84 25.96
C ASN A 223 -17.10 93.29 26.38
N ALA A 224 -17.11 93.94 27.55
CA ALA A 224 -18.15 94.77 28.18
C ALA A 224 -19.54 94.18 28.38
#